data_AF-A0A2V8GBH7-F1
#
_entry.id   AF-A0A2V8GBH7-F1
#
_cell.length_a   1.000
_cell.length_b   1.000
_cell.length_c   1.000
_cell.angle_alpha   90.00
_cell.angle_beta   90.00
_cell.angle_gamma   90.00
#
_symmetry.space_group_name_H-M   'P 1'
#
loop_
_entity.id
_entity.type
_entity.pdbx_description
1 polymer ?
#
loop_
_entity_poly.entity_id
_entity_poly.type
_entity_poly.pdbx_seq_one_letter_code
_entity_poly.pdbx_strand_id
1 'polypeptide(L)' 'MRILRGLSSRLLPCGCLAGIYETYDGNVVTILDERDETCRDRRHVNGNVLPDLCPARASQSRADSTRADR' A
#
# COMPACT_ATOMS: atom_id res chain seq x y z
N MET A 1 2.76 6.51 10.68
CA MET A 1 2.52 6.68 9.23
C MET A 1 1.58 7.86 9.03
N ARG A 2 1.83 8.72 8.04
CA ARG A 2 0.89 9.77 7.62
C ARG A 2 0.58 9.62 6.14
N ILE A 3 -0.69 9.63 5.80
CA ILE A 3 -1.18 9.49 4.42
C ILE A 3 -1.11 10.85 3.73
N LEU A 4 -0.50 10.90 2.56
CA LEU A 4 -0.48 12.06 1.68
C LEU A 4 -1.75 12.13 0.82
N ARG A 5 -2.08 11.04 0.13
CA ARG A 5 -3.27 10.93 -0.72
C ARG A 5 -3.74 9.48 -0.90
N GLY A 6 -5.02 9.31 -1.21
CA GLY A 6 -5.55 8.06 -1.74
C GLY A 6 -5.21 7.92 -3.22
N LEU A 7 -4.82 6.71 -3.64
CA LEU A 7 -4.51 6.38 -5.03
C LEU A 7 -5.65 5.59 -5.68
N SER A 8 -6.14 4.56 -5.00
CA SER A 8 -7.27 3.74 -5.46
C SER A 8 -7.80 2.89 -4.32
N SER A 9 -8.88 2.16 -4.55
CA SER A 9 -9.40 1.15 -3.63
C SER A 9 -9.63 -0.18 -4.35
N ARG A 10 -9.68 -1.27 -3.60
CA ARG A 10 -9.91 -2.61 -4.13
C ARG A 10 -10.73 -3.45 -3.15
N LEU A 11 -11.71 -4.17 -3.69
CA LEU A 11 -12.41 -5.23 -2.98
C LEU A 11 -11.55 -6.50 -2.95
N LEU A 12 -11.36 -7.07 -1.76
CA LEU A 12 -10.62 -8.31 -1.57
C LEU A 12 -11.54 -9.53 -1.79
N PRO A 13 -10.98 -10.72 -2.08
CA PRO A 13 -11.78 -11.94 -2.28
C PRO A 13 -12.64 -12.33 -1.06
N CYS A 14 -12.24 -11.89 0.13
CA CYS A 14 -12.98 -12.10 1.37
C CYS A 14 -14.05 -11.03 1.65
N GLY A 15 -14.35 -10.16 0.67
CA GLY A 15 -15.36 -9.10 0.78
C GLY A 15 -14.85 -7.78 1.36
N CYS A 16 -13.70 -7.76 2.05
CA CYS A 16 -13.19 -6.53 2.66
C CYS A 16 -12.79 -5.47 1.63
N LEU A 17 -12.94 -4.20 1.99
CA LEU A 17 -12.47 -3.07 1.23
C LEU A 17 -11.09 -2.63 1.72
N ALA A 18 -10.15 -2.53 0.78
CA ALA A 18 -8.81 -2.01 1.05
C ALA A 18 -8.53 -0.77 0.21
N GLY A 19 -8.01 0.26 0.85
CA GLY A 19 -7.53 1.48 0.21
C GLY A 19 -6.03 1.40 -0.06
N ILE A 20 -5.60 1.96 -1.18
CA ILE A 20 -4.20 2.11 -1.56
C ILE A 20 -3.84 3.58 -1.43
N TYR A 21 -2.81 3.86 -0.64
CA TYR A 21 -2.44 5.20 -0.23
C TYR A 21 -0.97 5.48 -0.48
N GLU A 22 -0.66 6.70 -0.84
CA GLU A 22 0.71 7.22 -0.81
C GLU A 22 0.95 7.90 0.54
N THR A 23 2.08 7.65 1.17
CA THR A 23 2.52 8.31 2.40
C THR A 23 3.42 9.51 2.07
N TYR A 24 3.56 10.43 3.03
CA TYR A 24 4.48 11.57 2.88
C TYR A 24 5.95 11.16 2.68
N ASP A 25 6.31 9.94 3.08
CA ASP A 25 7.65 9.38 2.88
C ASP A 25 7.83 8.78 1.46
N GLY A 26 6.84 8.94 0.58
CA GLY A 26 6.85 8.41 -0.79
C GLY A 26 6.58 6.91 -0.88
N ASN A 27 6.08 6.29 0.18
CA ASN A 27 5.77 4.85 0.19
C ASN A 27 4.31 4.64 -0.23
N VAL A 28 4.05 3.57 -0.99
CA VAL A 28 2.70 3.11 -1.28
C VAL A 28 2.34 1.99 -0.30
N VAL A 29 1.26 2.20 0.45
CA VAL A 29 0.75 1.25 1.44
C VAL A 29 -0.70 0.87 1.12
N THR A 30 -1.06 -0.37 1.40
CA THR A 30 -2.45 -0.82 1.36
C THR A 30 -2.97 -0.91 2.78
N ILE A 31 -4.12 -0.30 3.07
CA ILE A 31 -4.76 -0.29 4.38
C ILE A 31 -6.14 -0.90 4.24
N LEU A 32 -6.56 -1.69 5.22
CA LEU A 32 -7.94 -2.18 5.28
C LEU A 32 -8.85 -1.03 5.75
N ASP A 33 -9.72 -0.53 4.88
CA ASP A 33 -10.65 0.54 5.23
C ASP A 33 -11.87 -0.02 5.93
N GLU A 34 -12.41 -1.12 5.38
CA GLU A 34 -13.60 -1.77 5.90
C GLU A 34 -13.50 -3.30 5.82
N ARG A 35 -13.66 -3.94 6.96
CA ARG A 35 -13.74 -5.38 7.08
C ARG A 35 -15.18 -5.85 6.91
N ASP A 36 -15.39 -6.72 5.92
CA ASP A 36 -16.63 -7.48 5.78
C ASP A 36 -16.91 -8.40 6.99
N GLU A 37 -18.17 -8.50 7.39
CA GLU A 37 -18.62 -9.30 8.54
C GLU A 37 -18.32 -10.80 8.38
N THR A 38 -18.29 -11.28 7.14
CA THR A 38 -18.03 -12.70 6.80
C THR A 38 -16.53 -13.01 6.70
N CYS A 39 -15.66 -12.00 6.78
CA CYS A 39 -14.23 -12.19 6.66
C CYS A 39 -13.66 -13.02 7.82
N ARG A 40 -13.08 -14.18 7.49
CA ARG A 40 -12.48 -15.12 8.46
C ARG A 40 -11.00 -14.86 8.76
N ASP A 41 -10.33 -14.00 8.00
CA ASP A 41 -8.93 -13.66 8.29
C ASP A 41 -8.87 -12.70 9.47
N ARG A 42 -8.28 -13.16 10.58
CA ARG A 42 -8.14 -12.37 11.81
C ARG A 42 -7.11 -11.25 11.68
N ARG A 43 -6.27 -11.27 10.64
CA ARG A 43 -5.30 -10.21 10.36
C ARG A 43 -5.96 -9.00 9.72
N HIS A 44 -7.15 -9.16 9.13
CA HIS A 44 -7.92 -8.06 8.57
C HIS A 44 -8.59 -7.29 9.71
N VAL A 45 -7.98 -6.16 10.07
CA VAL A 45 -8.48 -5.21 11.08
C VAL A 45 -8.51 -3.83 10.44
N ASN A 46 -9.60 -3.09 10.62
CA ASN A 46 -9.73 -1.75 10.04
C ASN A 46 -8.58 -0.85 10.50
N GLY A 47 -8.01 -0.11 9.56
CA GLY A 47 -6.87 0.76 9.79
C GLY A 47 -5.50 0.04 9.81
N ASN A 48 -5.46 -1.29 9.74
CA ASN A 48 -4.19 -2.02 9.63
C ASN A 48 -3.68 -2.03 8.19
N VAL A 49 -2.36 -1.91 8.07
CA VAL A 49 -1.66 -2.11 6.79
C VAL A 49 -1.69 -3.58 6.42
N LEU A 50 -1.98 -3.86 5.15
CA LEU A 50 -2.00 -5.20 4.56
C LEU A 50 -0.66 -5.44 3.83
N PRO A 51 0.30 -6.17 4.44
CA PRO A 51 1.65 -6.31 3.91
C PRO A 51 1.72 -7.11 2.60
N ASP A 52 0.79 -8.05 2.39
CA ASP A 52 0.77 -8.96 1.24
C ASP A 52 0.26 -8.31 -0.06
N LEU A 53 -0.32 -7.11 0.04
CA LEU A 53 -0.87 -6.34 -1.09
C LEU A 53 -0.04 -5.12 -1.45
N CYS A 54 0.94 -4.77 -0.62
CA CYS A 54 1.96 -3.81 -1.01
C CYS A 54 2.68 -4.39 -2.22
N PRO A 55 2.64 -3.76 -3.41
CA PRO A 55 3.50 -4.17 -4.50
C PRO A 55 4.92 -4.04 -3.97
N ALA A 56 5.59 -5.18 -3.83
CA ALA A 56 6.95 -5.26 -3.33
C ALA A 56 7.82 -4.37 -4.21
N ARG A 57 8.09 -3.15 -3.72
CA ARG A 57 8.97 -2.17 -4.34
C ARG A 57 8.48 -1.71 -5.72
N ALA A 58 7.88 -0.51 -5.74
CA ALA A 58 8.34 0.47 -6.71
C ALA A 58 9.86 0.58 -6.52
N SER A 59 10.58 -0.25 -7.26
CA SER A 59 12.03 -0.35 -7.16
C SER A 59 12.57 1.05 -7.41
N GLN A 60 13.25 1.56 -6.40
CA GLN A 60 14.08 2.74 -6.48
C GLN A 60 15.13 2.51 -7.56
N SER A 61 14.80 2.71 -8.83
CA SER A 61 15.78 3.00 -9.87
C SER A 61 16.01 4.51 -9.87
N ARG A 62 16.56 5.03 -8.75
CA ARG A 62 17.50 6.13 -8.89
C ARG A 62 18.74 5.49 -9.51
N ALA A 63 18.78 5.48 -10.84
CA ALA A 63 20.03 5.43 -11.56
C ALA A 63 20.77 6.73 -11.22
N ASP A 64 21.37 6.75 -10.04
CA ASP A 64 22.47 7.63 -9.72
C ASP A 64 23.67 7.04 -10.46
N SER A 65 23.92 7.56 -11.65
CA SER A 65 25.19 7.42 -12.33
C SER A 65 25.53 8.79 -12.87
N THR A 66 26.00 9.60 -11.94
CA THR A 66 26.98 10.67 -12.13
C THR A 66 27.66 10.68 -13.50
N ARG A 67 27.40 11.78 -14.20
CA ARG A 67 28.31 12.51 -15.08
C ARG A 67 29.79 12.26 -14.73
N ALA A 68 30.50 11.58 -15.62
CA ALA A 68 31.95 11.66 -15.83
C ALA A 68 32.11 11.69 -17.36
N ASP A 69 32.26 12.84 -17.99
CA ASP A 69 33.56 13.50 -18.25
C ASP A 69 34.59 12.52 -18.83
N ARG A 70 34.57 12.38 -20.17
CA ARG A 70 35.73 12.44 -21.08
C ARG A 70 35.29 12.32 -22.53
#